data_AF-A0A9E4V427-F1
#
_entry.id   AF-A0A9E4V427-F1
#
_cell.length_a   1.000
_cell.length_b   1.000
_cell.length_c   1.000
_cell.angle_alpha   90.00
_cell.angle_beta   90.00
_cell.angle_gamma   90.00
#
_symmetry.space_group_name_H-M   'P 1'
#
loop_
_entity.id
_entity.type
_entity.pdbx_description
1 polymer ?
#
loop_
_entity_poly.entity_id
_entity_poly.type
_entity_poly.pdbx_seq_one_letter_code
_entity_poly.pdbx_strand_id
1 'polypeptide(L)'
;MKLIIQTTGAVKELVRFVDMLRKNPQIHLLRMVPNHRRDGMDIWLRLRSPNPLRATLLAAAGVSRVESVDRSESDPETVVLKVSLD
;
A
#
# COMPACT_ATOMS: atom_id res chain seq x y z
N MET A 1 12.97 -7.03 -0.26
CA MET A 1 12.13 -6.26 0.68
C MET A 1 10.67 -6.40 0.29
N LYS A 2 9.88 -7.02 1.17
CA LYS A 2 8.42 -7.16 1.05
C LYS A 2 7.78 -5.96 1.74
N LEU A 3 6.75 -5.39 1.13
CA LEU A 3 6.00 -4.26 1.64
C LEU A 3 4.52 -4.61 1.71
N ILE A 4 3.86 -4.22 2.79
CA ILE A 4 2.43 -4.39 2.96
C ILE A 4 1.81 -3.01 3.09
N ILE A 5 0.88 -2.69 2.20
CA ILE A 5 0.08 -1.48 2.24
C ILE A 5 -1.32 -1.84 2.73
N GLN A 6 -1.68 -1.41 3.93
CA GLN A 6 -3.02 -1.55 4.48
C GLN A 6 -3.87 -0.38 4.00
N THR A 7 -4.83 -0.63 3.13
CA THR A 7 -5.74 0.41 2.64
C THR A 7 -7.04 0.43 3.43
N THR A 8 -7.66 1.60 3.57
CA THR A 8 -9.03 1.76 4.07
C THR A 8 -9.74 2.85 3.27
N GLY A 9 -10.99 2.62 2.84
CA GLY A 9 -11.76 3.60 2.08
C GLY A 9 -12.74 2.99 1.07
N ALA A 10 -13.36 3.83 0.24
CA ALA A 10 -14.36 3.40 -0.73
C ALA A 10 -13.77 2.49 -1.83
N VAL A 11 -14.53 1.47 -2.26
CA VAL A 11 -14.10 0.50 -3.29
C VAL A 11 -13.64 1.16 -4.59
N LYS A 12 -14.32 2.24 -5.02
CA LYS A 12 -13.95 3.01 -6.22
C LYS A 12 -12.52 3.58 -6.15
N GLU A 13 -12.10 4.04 -4.98
CA GLU A 13 -10.77 4.63 -4.78
C GLU A 13 -9.71 3.54 -4.62
N LEU A 14 -10.08 2.39 -4.04
CA LEU A 14 -9.23 1.20 -4.03
C LEU A 14 -8.84 0.75 -5.45
N VAL A 15 -9.82 0.69 -6.37
CA VAL A 15 -9.57 0.31 -7.77
C VAL A 15 -8.59 1.28 -8.43
N ARG A 16 -8.84 2.59 -8.30
CA ARG A 16 -7.96 3.64 -8.84
C ARG A 16 -6.55 3.57 -8.27
N PHE A 17 -6.45 3.36 -6.96
CA PHE A 17 -5.17 3.22 -6.27
C PHE A 17 -4.37 2.03 -6.78
N VAL A 18 -5.01 0.87 -6.93
CA VAL A 18 -4.37 -0.36 -7.46
C VAL A 18 -3.93 -0.17 -8.91
N ASP A 19 -4.73 0.49 -9.74
CA ASP A 19 -4.36 0.79 -11.13
C ASP A 19 -3.16 1.74 -11.21
N MET A 20 -3.06 2.71 -10.32
CA MET A 20 -1.87 3.57 -10.20
C MET A 20 -0.63 2.75 -9.82
N LEU A 21 -0.73 1.87 -8.82
CA LEU A 21 0.38 1.02 -8.40
C LEU A 21 0.89 0.14 -9.56
N ARG A 22 -0.02 -0.40 -10.37
CA ARG A 22 0.32 -1.20 -11.56
C ARG A 22 1.00 -0.41 -12.66
N LYS A 23 0.71 0.89 -12.79
CA LYS A 23 1.36 1.78 -13.77
C LYS A 23 2.79 2.15 -13.37
N ASN A 24 3.18 1.97 -12.11
CA ASN A 24 4.53 2.27 -11.67
C ASN A 24 5.47 1.08 -11.95
N PRO A 25 6.45 1.19 -12.88
CA PRO A 25 7.32 0.08 -13.26
C PRO A 25 8.27 -0.36 -12.13
N GLN A 26 8.48 0.47 -11.11
CA GLN A 26 9.31 0.16 -9.95
C GLN A 26 8.55 -0.64 -8.89
N ILE A 27 7.23 -0.73 -9.01
CA ILE A 27 6.35 -1.43 -8.07
C ILE A 27 5.89 -2.74 -8.70
N HIS A 28 6.14 -3.85 -8.00
CA HIS A 28 5.60 -5.14 -8.36
C HIS A 28 4.52 -5.55 -7.37
N LEU A 29 3.28 -5.64 -7.85
CA LEU A 29 2.14 -6.12 -7.09
C LEU A 29 2.22 -7.64 -6.92
N LEU A 30 2.35 -8.10 -5.67
CA LEU A 30 2.45 -9.52 -5.34
C LEU A 30 1.08 -10.13 -5.06
N ARG A 31 0.27 -9.47 -4.23
CA ARG A 31 -1.02 -9.99 -3.78
C ARG A 31 -1.91 -8.87 -3.25
N MET A 32 -3.22 -9.08 -3.32
CA MET A 32 -4.24 -8.30 -2.63
C MET A 32 -4.99 -9.24 -1.70
N VAL A 33 -5.10 -8.88 -0.43
CA VAL A 33 -5.74 -9.69 0.62
C VAL A 33 -6.85 -8.85 1.24
N PRO A 34 -8.11 -9.31 1.26
CA PRO A 34 -9.17 -8.62 1.98
C PRO A 34 -8.81 -8.50 3.46
N ASN A 35 -8.91 -7.30 4.02
CA ASN A 35 -8.67 -7.10 5.44
C ASN A 35 -10.00 -7.21 6.18
N HIS A 36 -10.37 -8.39 6.68
CA HIS A 36 -11.68 -8.62 7.34
C HIS A 36 -11.92 -7.78 8.61
N ARG A 37 -10.90 -7.06 9.11
CA ARG A 37 -11.03 -6.19 10.29
C ARG A 37 -11.24 -4.71 9.94
N ARG A 38 -11.21 -4.33 8.66
CA ARG A 38 -11.31 -2.94 8.18
C ARG A 38 -12.03 -2.89 6.84
N ASP A 39 -12.67 -1.77 6.53
CA ASP A 39 -13.24 -1.53 5.19
C ASP A 39 -12.12 -1.22 4.18
N GLY A 40 -11.37 -2.24 3.78
CA GLY A 40 -10.27 -2.11 2.81
C GLY A 40 -9.47 -3.39 2.56
N MET A 41 -8.29 -3.24 1.94
CA MET A 41 -7.44 -4.37 1.53
C MET A 41 -5.98 -4.18 1.92
N ASP A 42 -5.34 -5.29 2.25
CA ASP A 42 -3.90 -5.38 2.41
C ASP A 42 -3.27 -5.71 1.06
N ILE A 43 -2.44 -4.80 0.56
CA ILE A 43 -1.80 -4.88 -0.75
C ILE A 43 -0.32 -5.16 -0.54
N TRP A 44 0.14 -6.32 -1.01
CA TRP A 44 1.52 -6.76 -0.86
C TRP A 44 2.32 -6.40 -2.10
N LEU A 45 3.44 -5.74 -1.91
CA LEU A 45 4.27 -5.18 -2.96
C LEU A 45 5.74 -5.58 -2.77
N ARG A 46 6.47 -5.55 -3.88
CA ARG A 46 7.93 -5.57 -3.93
C ARG A 46 8.43 -4.40 -4.75
N LEU A 47 9.43 -3.69 -4.25
CA LEU A 47 10.12 -2.64 -5.01
C LEU A 47 11.24 -3.27 -5.83
N ARG A 48 11.37 -2.83 -7.09
CA ARG A 48 12.45 -3.25 -8.00
C ARG A 48 13.73 -2.42 -7.85
N SER A 49 13.61 -1.21 -7.31
CA SER A 49 14.71 -0.28 -7.03
C SER A 49 14.39 0.53 -5.77
N PRO A 50 15.36 1.23 -5.17
CA PRO A 50 15.07 2.26 -4.18
C PRO A 50 14.02 3.22 -4.75
N ASN A 51 12.92 3.41 -4.04
CA ASN A 51 11.80 4.25 -4.44
C ASN A 51 11.39 5.09 -3.23
N PRO A 52 11.18 6.42 -3.37
CA PRO A 52 10.59 7.25 -2.31
C PRO A 52 9.11 6.91 -2.11
N LEU A 53 8.83 5.67 -1.70
CA LEU A 53 7.52 5.04 -1.74
C LEU A 53 6.46 5.88 -1.03
N ARG A 54 6.76 6.43 0.14
CA ARG A 54 5.82 7.27 0.88
C ARG A 54 5.36 8.49 0.07
N ALA A 55 6.29 9.17 -0.61
CA ALA A 55 5.97 10.32 -1.45
C ALA A 55 5.18 9.89 -2.69
N THR A 56 5.55 8.77 -3.30
CA THR A 56 4.81 8.20 -4.44
C THR A 56 3.37 7.84 -4.07
N LEU A 57 3.17 7.25 -2.89
CA LEU A 57 1.83 6.90 -2.41
C LEU A 57 1.01 8.14 -2.05
N LEU A 58 1.60 9.15 -1.42
CA LEU A 58 0.93 10.43 -1.13
C LEU A 58 0.52 11.19 -2.39
N ALA A 59 1.29 11.07 -3.47
CA ALA A 59 0.96 11.68 -4.76
C ALA A 59 -0.13 10.92 -5.53
N ALA A 60 -0.57 9.75 -5.05
CA ALA A 60 -1.58 8.96 -5.72
C ALA A 60 -2.97 9.59 -5.55
N ALA A 61 -3.73 9.62 -6.65
CA ALA A 61 -5.11 10.09 -6.62
C ALA A 61 -5.95 9.25 -5.64
N GLY A 62 -6.75 9.95 -4.82
CA GLY A 62 -7.59 9.33 -3.80
C GLY A 62 -6.85 8.99 -2.51
N VAL A 63 -5.52 9.16 -2.41
CA VAL A 63 -4.80 8.96 -1.14
C VAL A 63 -4.87 10.23 -0.31
N SER A 64 -5.47 10.15 0.88
CA SER A 64 -5.53 11.26 1.83
C SER A 64 -4.46 11.19 2.92
N ARG A 65 -3.99 9.99 3.25
CA ARG A 65 -3.00 9.80 4.33
C ARG A 65 -2.13 8.58 4.11
N VAL A 66 -0.85 8.70 4.49
CA VAL A 66 0.11 7.57 4.54
C VAL A 66 0.86 7.57 5.87
N GLU A 67 0.71 6.50 6.64
CA GLU A 67 1.33 6.31 7.95
C GLU A 67 2.24 5.07 7.94
N SER A 68 3.39 5.16 8.60
CA SER A 68 4.20 3.99 8.92
C SER A 68 3.59 3.28 10.13
N VAL A 69 3.44 1.96 10.06
CA VAL A 69 3.06 1.17 11.23
C VAL A 69 4.33 0.62 11.85
N ASP A 70 4.52 0.84 13.15
CA ASP A 70 5.65 0.29 13.85
C ASP A 70 5.66 -1.24 13.74
N ARG A 71 6.88 -1.74 13.49
CA ARG A 71 7.22 -3.12 13.16
C ARG A 71 6.54 -4.08 14.12
N SER A 72 5.81 -5.07 13.59
CA SER A 72 5.44 -6.23 14.39
C SER A 72 6.71 -7.06 14.63
N GLU A 73 7.01 -7.38 15.90
CA GLU A 73 8.22 -8.11 16.33
C GLU A 73 8.46 -9.44 15.57
N SER A 74 7.41 -9.95 14.90
CA SER A 74 7.40 -11.24 14.22
C SER A 74 8.06 -11.26 12.84
N ASP A 75 8.22 -10.12 12.17
CA ASP A 75 8.90 -10.04 10.85
C ASP A 75 9.54 -8.66 10.65
N PRO A 76 10.78 -8.46 11.13
CA PRO A 76 11.45 -7.16 11.14
C PRO A 76 11.82 -6.63 9.74
N GLU A 77 11.80 -7.49 8.70
CA GLU A 77 12.14 -7.10 7.32
C GLU A 77 10.93 -6.61 6.51
N THR A 78 9.71 -6.89 6.96
CA THR A 78 8.49 -6.47 6.28
C THR A 78 8.08 -5.06 6.74
N VAL A 79 8.09 -4.10 5.81
CA VAL A 79 7.61 -2.74 6.08
C VAL A 79 6.12 -2.66 5.82
N VAL A 80 5.39 -2.12 6.80
CA VAL A 80 3.93 -1.94 6.74
C VAL A 80 3.58 -0.45 6.69
N LEU A 81 2.82 -0.06 5.67
CA LEU A 81 2.28 1.30 5.52
C LEU A 81 0.76 1.24 5.58
N LYS A 82 0.13 2.14 6.32
CA LYS A 82 -1.32 2.38 6.27
C LYS A 82 -1.60 3.52 5.29
N VAL A 83 -2.56 3.31 4.41
CA VAL A 83 -2.98 4.26 3.38
C VAL A 83 -4.48 4.48 3.47
N SER A 84 -4.89 5.72 3.73
CA SER A 84 -6.30 6.11 3.72
C SER A 84 -6.71 6.59 2.34
N LEU A 85 -7.87 6.14 1.87
CA LEU A 85 -8.43 6.47 0.56
C LEU A 85 -9.78 7.19 0.71
N ASP A 86 -9.93 8.36 0.10
CA ASP A 86 -11.15 9.22 0.16
C ASP A 86 -11.75 9.50 -1.24
#